data_AF-A0A3N0BT98-F1
#
_entry.id   AF-A0A3N0BT98-F1
#
_cell.length_a   1.000
_cell.length_b   1.000
_cell.length_c   1.000
_cell.angle_alpha   90.00
_cell.angle_beta   90.00
_cell.angle_gamma   90.00
#
_symmetry.space_group_name_H-M   'P 1'
#
loop_
_entity.id
_entity.type
_entity.pdbx_description
1 polymer ?
#
loop_
_entity_poly.entity_id
_entity_poly.type
_entity_poly.pdbx_seq_one_letter_code
_entity_poly.pdbx_strand_id
1 'polypeptide(L)'
;MVQIKSSTQNIKALEHKGLFKNWDGGKFTLTWQQRKNIDKKALLKCAYLMVFSKIGYELIFDTCGFKNETYGVLIEYLRNSESDIDFPLAFINRHAPLSSSAIGMITGPLEYKSFVINLTFKLNGNDFQYAVFLPHPENADLSNLKRLEELISGENCKIDFQLAEITFDVCSQNNVS
;
A
#
# COMPACT_ATOMS: atom_id res chain seq x y z
N MET A 1 24.12 -26.23 -16.30
CA MET A 1 24.73 -24.92 -16.61
C MET A 1 23.76 -24.18 -17.52
N VAL A 2 23.04 -23.17 -17.01
CA VAL A 2 21.98 -22.48 -17.77
C VAL A 2 22.57 -21.20 -18.35
N GLN A 3 22.72 -21.13 -19.68
CA GLN A 3 23.10 -19.91 -20.38
C GLN A 3 21.82 -19.13 -20.75
N ILE A 4 21.58 -18.02 -20.08
CA ILE A 4 20.51 -17.09 -20.44
C ILE A 4 21.12 -15.99 -21.31
N LYS A 5 20.74 -15.96 -22.60
CA LYS A 5 21.09 -14.86 -23.52
C LYS A 5 19.99 -13.80 -23.43
N SER A 6 20.27 -12.67 -22.79
CA SER A 6 19.42 -11.47 -22.85
C SER A 6 19.93 -10.51 -23.92
N SER A 7 19.02 -9.86 -24.65
CA SER A 7 19.35 -8.87 -25.66
C SER A 7 19.96 -7.61 -25.05
N THR A 8 20.86 -6.96 -25.80
CA THR A 8 21.64 -5.76 -25.43
C THR A 8 20.77 -4.54 -25.07
N GLN A 9 19.51 -4.49 -25.51
CA GLN A 9 18.58 -3.41 -25.15
C GLN A 9 18.14 -3.48 -23.68
N ASN A 10 18.01 -4.68 -23.09
CA ASN A 10 17.64 -4.83 -21.68
C ASN A 10 18.77 -4.42 -20.73
N ILE A 11 20.03 -4.50 -21.18
CA ILE A 11 21.21 -4.16 -20.36
C ILE A 11 21.30 -2.65 -20.12
N LYS A 12 21.01 -1.82 -21.12
CA LYS A 12 21.02 -0.35 -20.98
C LYS A 12 19.92 0.17 -20.04
N ALA A 13 18.74 -0.46 -20.05
CA ALA A 13 17.65 -0.13 -19.13
C ALA A 13 17.98 -0.47 -17.67
N LEU A 14 18.86 -1.46 -17.44
CA LEU A 14 19.29 -1.88 -16.12
C LEU A 14 20.49 -1.05 -15.60
N GLU A 15 21.35 -0.54 -16.50
CA GLU A 15 22.37 0.48 -16.18
C GLU A 15 21.73 1.80 -15.72
N HIS A 16 20.69 2.26 -16.40
CA HIS A 16 19.98 3.51 -16.02
C HIS A 16 19.33 3.42 -14.61
N LYS A 17 19.06 2.20 -14.12
CA LYS A 17 18.52 1.96 -12.76
C LYS A 17 19.62 1.84 -11.69
N GLY A 18 20.90 2.03 -12.05
CA GLY A 18 22.03 1.92 -11.12
C GLY A 18 22.33 0.49 -10.65
N LEU A 19 21.77 -0.52 -11.33
CA LEU A 19 21.90 -1.95 -10.97
C LEU A 19 23.10 -2.62 -11.65
N PHE A 20 23.91 -1.86 -12.40
CA PHE A 20 25.03 -2.36 -13.21
C PHE A 20 26.27 -1.47 -13.12
N LYS A 21 27.45 -2.10 -13.01
CA LYS A 21 28.78 -1.53 -13.30
C LYS A 21 29.72 -2.63 -13.82
N ASN A 22 30.65 -2.26 -14.71
CA ASN A 22 31.74 -3.08 -15.26
C ASN A 22 31.30 -4.30 -16.11
N TRP A 23 30.81 -4.04 -17.33
CA TRP A 23 30.62 -5.06 -18.37
C TRP A 23 31.87 -5.20 -19.24
N ASP A 24 32.51 -6.37 -19.24
CA ASP A 24 33.69 -6.72 -20.07
C ASP A 24 33.40 -7.93 -20.99
N GLY A 25 32.15 -8.06 -21.48
CA GLY A 25 31.81 -9.01 -22.55
C GLY A 25 31.95 -10.52 -22.26
N GLY A 26 32.46 -10.95 -21.10
CA GLY A 26 32.68 -12.38 -20.79
C GLY A 26 32.43 -12.81 -19.34
N LYS A 27 32.33 -11.88 -18.39
CA LYS A 27 31.99 -12.17 -16.98
C LYS A 27 31.04 -11.09 -16.46
N PHE A 28 30.05 -11.49 -15.67
CA PHE A 28 29.15 -10.57 -14.97
C PHE A 28 29.32 -10.76 -13.46
N THR A 29 29.39 -9.65 -12.72
CA THR A 29 29.35 -9.64 -11.27
C THR A 29 28.03 -9.02 -10.85
N LEU A 30 27.13 -9.85 -10.32
CA LEU A 30 25.80 -9.42 -9.90
C LEU A 30 25.88 -8.99 -8.43
N THR A 31 26.04 -7.71 -8.18
CA THR A 31 26.05 -7.17 -6.81
C THR A 31 24.60 -6.94 -6.37
N TRP A 32 23.96 -7.99 -5.86
CA TRP A 32 22.61 -7.86 -5.31
C TRP A 32 22.71 -7.34 -3.87
N GLN A 33 22.62 -6.02 -3.70
CA GLN A 33 22.18 -5.48 -2.42
C GLN A 33 20.66 -5.61 -2.39
N GLN A 34 20.17 -6.68 -1.78
CA GLN A 34 18.76 -6.82 -1.43
C GLN A 34 18.44 -5.73 -0.38
N ARG A 35 18.22 -4.49 -0.83
CA ARG A 35 17.74 -3.43 0.06
C ARG A 35 16.36 -3.86 0.55
N LYS A 36 16.29 -4.33 1.80
CA LYS A 36 15.06 -4.59 2.56
C LYS A 36 14.24 -3.32 2.84
N ASN A 37 14.43 -2.23 2.08
CA ASN A 37 13.60 -1.04 2.20
C ASN A 37 12.36 -1.25 1.35
N ILE A 38 11.28 -1.64 2.01
CA ILE A 38 9.94 -1.66 1.43
C ILE A 38 9.63 -0.24 0.96
N ASP A 39 9.26 -0.09 -0.31
CA ASP A 39 8.76 1.18 -0.84
C ASP A 39 7.36 1.42 -0.26
N LYS A 40 7.32 2.15 0.86
CA LYS A 40 6.09 2.47 1.59
C LYS A 40 5.10 3.25 0.72
N LYS A 41 5.60 4.10 -0.18
CA LYS A 41 4.75 4.87 -1.10
C LYS A 41 4.12 3.96 -2.15
N ALA A 42 4.86 2.97 -2.66
CA ALA A 42 4.28 1.96 -3.54
C ALA A 42 3.19 1.13 -2.84
N LEU A 43 3.41 0.72 -1.59
CA LEU A 43 2.37 0.04 -0.79
C LEU A 43 1.11 0.90 -0.64
N LEU A 44 1.29 2.19 -0.31
CA LEU A 44 0.18 3.13 -0.16
C LEU A 44 -0.58 3.32 -1.48
N LYS A 45 0.11 3.39 -2.63
CA LYS A 45 -0.53 3.41 -3.95
C LYS A 45 -1.36 2.16 -4.20
N CYS A 46 -0.82 0.98 -3.91
CA CYS A 46 -1.55 -0.28 -4.05
C CYS A 46 -2.81 -0.32 -3.17
N ALA A 47 -2.69 0.11 -1.91
CA ALA A 47 -3.82 0.17 -0.98
C ALA A 47 -4.91 1.12 -1.47
N TYR A 48 -4.53 2.34 -1.89
CA TYR A 48 -5.45 3.32 -2.44
C TYR A 48 -6.18 2.77 -3.68
N LEU A 49 -5.46 2.22 -4.65
CA LEU A 49 -6.06 1.67 -5.86
C LEU A 49 -7.00 0.49 -5.56
N MET A 50 -6.67 -0.34 -4.57
CA MET A 50 -7.52 -1.44 -4.15
C MET A 50 -8.86 -0.94 -3.60
N VAL A 51 -8.83 0.03 -2.67
CA VAL A 51 -10.06 0.61 -2.11
C VAL A 51 -10.84 1.38 -3.17
N PHE A 52 -10.17 2.19 -3.99
CA PHE A 52 -10.81 2.93 -5.07
C PHE A 52 -11.46 2.00 -6.09
N SER A 53 -10.88 0.84 -6.39
CA SER A 53 -11.50 -0.14 -7.31
C SER A 53 -12.80 -0.76 -6.79
N LYS A 54 -13.06 -0.65 -5.48
CA LYS A 54 -14.26 -1.21 -4.83
C LYS A 54 -15.31 -0.14 -4.51
N ILE A 55 -14.87 1.01 -4.00
CA ILE A 55 -15.76 2.09 -3.54
C ILE A 55 -15.96 3.16 -4.62
N GLY A 56 -14.97 3.38 -5.49
CA GLY A 56 -15.04 4.37 -6.55
C GLY A 56 -15.01 5.81 -6.03
N TYR A 57 -15.75 6.70 -6.72
CA TYR A 57 -15.72 8.15 -6.47
C TYR A 57 -16.25 8.57 -5.10
N GLU A 58 -17.12 7.77 -4.47
CA GLU A 58 -17.62 8.01 -3.11
C GLU A 58 -16.51 8.00 -2.04
N LEU A 59 -15.35 7.41 -2.39
CA LEU A 59 -14.17 7.45 -1.54
C LEU A 59 -13.66 8.88 -1.37
N ILE A 60 -13.60 9.63 -2.47
CA ILE A 60 -12.90 10.91 -2.58
C ILE A 60 -13.83 12.13 -2.64
N PHE A 61 -15.11 11.90 -2.92
CA PHE A 61 -16.17 12.92 -2.91
C PHE A 61 -17.26 12.58 -1.90
N ASP A 62 -17.81 13.60 -1.25
CA ASP A 62 -19.05 13.53 -0.47
C ASP A 62 -20.01 14.68 -0.85
N THR A 63 -21.08 14.87 -0.07
CA THR A 63 -22.05 15.95 -0.28
C THR A 63 -21.45 17.35 -0.15
N CYS A 64 -20.33 17.49 0.57
CA CYS A 64 -19.58 18.73 0.75
C CYS A 64 -18.52 18.93 -0.35
N GLY A 65 -18.33 17.96 -1.25
CA GLY A 65 -17.43 18.03 -2.40
C GLY A 65 -16.20 17.14 -2.23
N PHE A 66 -15.05 17.61 -2.72
CA PHE A 66 -13.80 16.84 -2.68
C PHE A 66 -13.19 16.90 -1.27
N LYS A 67 -12.77 15.75 -0.75
CA LYS A 67 -12.23 15.61 0.61
C LYS A 67 -10.77 16.08 0.72
N ASN A 68 -10.56 17.38 0.60
CA ASN A 68 -9.22 18.00 0.56
C ASN A 68 -8.34 17.64 1.75
N GLU A 69 -8.92 17.58 2.96
CA GLU A 69 -8.22 17.35 4.24
C GLU A 69 -7.84 15.87 4.49
N THR A 70 -8.32 14.93 3.66
CA THR A 70 -8.03 13.50 3.82
C THR A 70 -7.51 12.88 2.52
N TYR A 71 -8.42 12.47 1.63
CA TYR A 71 -8.06 11.84 0.36
C TYR A 71 -7.40 12.80 -0.63
N GLY A 72 -7.68 14.11 -0.52
CA GLY A 72 -6.95 15.16 -1.24
C GLY A 72 -5.47 15.14 -0.91
N VAL A 73 -5.12 15.23 0.37
CA VAL A 73 -3.74 15.12 0.87
C VAL A 73 -3.09 13.80 0.42
N LEU A 74 -3.81 12.67 0.54
CA LEU A 74 -3.30 11.37 0.07
C LEU A 74 -2.98 11.40 -1.43
N ILE A 75 -3.89 11.87 -2.28
CA ILE A 75 -3.70 11.91 -3.73
C ILE A 75 -2.51 12.81 -4.08
N GLU A 76 -2.42 13.98 -3.43
CA GLU A 76 -1.31 14.91 -3.63
C GLU A 76 0.03 14.28 -3.22
N TYR A 77 0.08 13.66 -2.04
CA TYR A 77 1.23 12.89 -1.56
C TYR A 77 1.63 11.80 -2.56
N LEU A 78 0.68 11.05 -3.11
CA LEU A 78 0.94 9.97 -4.07
C LEU A 78 1.44 10.47 -5.43
N ARG A 79 1.01 11.65 -5.86
CA ARG A 79 1.38 12.28 -7.13
C ARG A 79 2.75 12.95 -7.08
N ASN A 80 3.07 13.64 -6.00
CA ASN A 80 4.30 14.41 -5.91
C ASN A 80 5.52 13.50 -5.74
N SER A 81 6.60 13.78 -6.47
CA SER A 81 7.88 13.08 -6.30
C SER A 81 8.66 13.60 -5.09
N GLU A 82 8.34 14.82 -4.64
CA GLU A 82 8.99 15.51 -3.52
C GLU A 82 8.32 15.16 -2.19
N SER A 83 9.11 15.21 -1.11
CA SER A 83 8.75 14.71 0.23
C SER A 83 8.01 15.72 1.11
N ASP A 84 7.64 16.88 0.58
CA ASP A 84 7.21 18.03 1.40
C ASP A 84 5.78 17.91 1.93
N ILE A 85 5.03 16.91 1.47
CA ILE A 85 3.69 16.61 1.98
C ILE A 85 3.80 15.64 3.15
N ASP A 86 3.40 16.12 4.32
CA ASP A 86 3.24 15.31 5.53
C ASP A 86 1.98 14.46 5.44
N PHE A 87 2.12 13.20 5.01
CA PHE A 87 1.06 12.20 5.06
C PHE A 87 1.44 11.09 6.05
N PRO A 88 0.61 10.80 7.07
CA PRO A 88 0.92 9.78 8.06
C PRO A 88 0.81 8.38 7.47
N LEU A 89 1.93 7.66 7.44
CA LEU A 89 2.03 6.37 6.77
C LEU A 89 2.01 5.23 7.79
N ALA A 90 0.80 4.87 8.21
CA ALA A 90 0.53 3.71 9.05
C ALA A 90 0.50 2.40 8.21
N PHE A 91 1.39 1.45 8.52
CA PHE A 91 1.37 0.11 7.94
C PHE A 91 2.02 -0.93 8.85
N ILE A 92 1.57 -2.18 8.75
CA ILE A 92 2.15 -3.34 9.42
C ILE A 92 2.74 -4.28 8.37
N ASN A 93 3.94 -4.81 8.65
CA ASN A 93 4.63 -5.78 7.80
C ASN A 93 4.44 -7.20 8.35
N ARG A 94 4.35 -8.19 7.45
CA ARG A 94 4.23 -9.63 7.75
C ARG A 94 2.93 -10.02 8.46
N HIS A 95 1.90 -9.20 8.36
CA HIS A 95 0.61 -9.48 8.96
C HIS A 95 -0.51 -8.89 8.10
N ALA A 96 -1.61 -9.62 8.04
CA ALA A 96 -2.83 -9.27 7.31
C ALA A 96 -4.00 -9.60 8.27
N PRO A 97 -4.56 -8.62 9.00
CA PRO A 97 -5.49 -8.87 10.10
C PRO A 97 -6.89 -9.30 9.64
N LEU A 98 -7.25 -9.07 8.37
CA LEU A 98 -8.54 -9.49 7.83
C LEU A 98 -8.47 -10.93 7.32
N SER A 99 -9.52 -11.70 7.60
CA SER A 99 -9.55 -13.14 7.36
C SER A 99 -10.25 -13.53 6.05
N SER A 100 -11.31 -12.79 5.68
CA SER A 100 -12.19 -13.12 4.56
C SER A 100 -12.25 -12.04 3.48
N SER A 101 -11.75 -10.83 3.75
CA SER A 101 -11.75 -9.71 2.82
C SER A 101 -10.35 -9.08 2.63
N ALA A 102 -10.21 -8.32 1.54
CA ALA A 102 -9.02 -7.50 1.31
C ALA A 102 -9.14 -6.09 1.93
N ILE A 103 -10.37 -5.66 2.26
CA ILE A 103 -10.67 -4.34 2.80
C ILE A 103 -11.53 -4.51 4.05
N GLY A 104 -11.17 -3.82 5.11
CA GLY A 104 -11.88 -3.77 6.37
C GLY A 104 -11.78 -2.38 6.97
N MET A 105 -12.38 -2.19 8.14
CA MET A 105 -12.44 -0.92 8.84
C MET A 105 -12.24 -1.15 10.33
N ILE A 106 -11.45 -0.29 10.98
CA ILE A 106 -11.42 -0.22 12.44
C ILE A 106 -12.70 0.47 12.89
N THR A 107 -13.55 -0.26 13.62
CA THR A 107 -14.79 0.26 14.22
C THR A 107 -14.61 0.67 15.69
N GLY A 108 -13.53 0.22 16.32
CA GLY A 108 -13.16 0.61 17.67
C GLY A 108 -11.71 0.23 18.01
N PRO A 109 -10.98 1.04 18.82
CA PRO A 109 -11.38 2.33 19.39
C PRO A 109 -11.55 3.44 18.32
N LEU A 110 -12.46 4.40 18.58
CA LEU A 110 -12.86 5.41 17.59
C LEU A 110 -11.72 6.35 17.20
N GLU A 111 -10.77 6.58 18.09
CA GLU A 111 -9.57 7.40 17.86
C GLU A 111 -8.60 6.79 16.82
N TYR A 112 -8.78 5.51 16.46
CA TYR A 112 -8.01 4.81 15.44
C TYR A 112 -8.85 4.41 14.22
N LYS A 113 -10.09 4.92 14.13
CA LYS A 113 -11.02 4.66 13.03
C LYS A 113 -10.37 4.98 11.68
N SER A 114 -10.14 3.94 10.88
CA SER A 114 -9.42 3.97 9.61
C SER A 114 -9.80 2.74 8.77
N PHE A 115 -9.58 2.81 7.46
CA PHE A 115 -9.61 1.60 6.64
C PHE A 115 -8.38 0.74 6.91
N VAL A 116 -8.56 -0.58 6.82
CA VAL A 116 -7.50 -1.58 6.88
C VAL A 116 -7.48 -2.33 5.55
N ILE A 117 -6.34 -2.35 4.87
CA ILE A 117 -6.19 -2.96 3.56
C ILE A 117 -5.15 -4.06 3.64
N ASN A 118 -5.58 -5.30 3.41
CA ASN A 118 -4.71 -6.46 3.28
C ASN A 118 -4.09 -6.50 1.87
N LEU A 119 -2.77 -6.35 1.79
CA LEU A 119 -2.01 -6.55 0.56
C LEU A 119 -1.18 -7.81 0.68
N THR A 120 -1.36 -8.74 -0.26
CA THR A 120 -0.54 -9.96 -0.36
C THR A 120 0.16 -10.02 -1.70
N PHE A 121 1.49 -10.08 -1.67
CA PHE A 121 2.32 -10.21 -2.87
C PHE A 121 3.02 -11.56 -2.87
N LYS A 122 2.94 -12.30 -3.97
CA LYS A 122 3.64 -13.58 -4.14
C LYS A 122 4.92 -13.37 -4.93
N LEU A 123 6.06 -13.69 -4.35
CA LEU A 123 7.36 -13.59 -5.02
C LEU A 123 8.21 -14.83 -4.71
N ASN A 124 8.64 -15.54 -5.76
CA ASN A 124 9.49 -16.73 -5.66
C ASN A 124 8.93 -17.80 -4.69
N GLY A 125 7.61 -18.02 -4.71
CA GLY A 125 6.94 -18.98 -3.82
C GLY A 125 6.77 -18.54 -2.37
N ASN A 126 7.16 -17.30 -2.02
CA ASN A 126 6.92 -16.72 -0.70
C ASN A 126 5.79 -15.69 -0.76
N ASP A 127 4.93 -15.71 0.24
CA ASP A 127 3.85 -14.74 0.41
C ASP A 127 4.32 -13.60 1.33
N PHE A 128 4.22 -12.37 0.83
CA PHE A 128 4.52 -11.14 1.56
C PHE A 128 3.21 -10.44 1.88
N GLN A 129 2.85 -10.45 3.16
CA GLN A 129 1.61 -9.86 3.66
C GLN A 129 1.88 -8.51 4.32
N TYR A 130 1.01 -7.55 4.03
CA TYR A 130 1.04 -6.21 4.59
C TYR A 130 -0.38 -5.78 4.94
N ALA A 131 -0.50 -4.99 6.00
CA ALA A 131 -1.70 -4.24 6.31
C ALA A 131 -1.38 -2.75 6.16
N VAL A 132 -2.07 -2.06 5.25
CA VAL A 132 -1.91 -0.63 5.03
C VAL A 132 -3.18 0.07 5.51
N PHE A 133 -3.03 1.19 6.19
CA PHE A 133 -4.17 1.95 6.71
C PHE A 133 -4.42 3.20 5.86
N LEU A 134 -5.69 3.48 5.59
CA LEU A 134 -6.13 4.69 4.88
C LEU A 134 -7.12 5.47 5.76
N PRO A 135 -7.33 6.78 5.49
CA PRO A 135 -8.35 7.55 6.18
C PRO A 135 -9.72 6.86 6.11
N HIS A 136 -10.52 6.96 7.16
CA HIS A 136 -11.90 6.52 7.08
C HIS A 136 -12.70 7.49 6.18
N PRO A 137 -13.71 7.05 5.41
CA PRO A 137 -14.42 7.90 4.46
C PRO A 137 -15.19 9.04 5.14
N GLU A 138 -15.58 8.85 6.40
CA GLU A 138 -16.24 9.86 7.23
C GLU A 138 -15.28 10.76 8.04
N ASN A 139 -13.96 10.51 7.99
CA ASN A 139 -13.03 11.37 8.73
C ASN A 139 -12.95 12.74 8.07
N ALA A 140 -13.00 13.78 8.89
CA ALA A 140 -12.79 15.16 8.45
C ALA A 140 -11.32 15.49 8.23
N ASP A 141 -10.40 14.78 8.91
CA ASP A 141 -8.96 15.03 8.86
C ASP A 141 -8.14 13.73 9.02
N LEU A 142 -6.81 13.87 9.05
CA LEU A 142 -5.86 12.75 9.18
C LEU A 142 -5.50 12.39 10.63
N SER A 143 -6.14 12.99 11.65
CA SER A 143 -5.74 12.84 13.06
C SER A 143 -5.75 11.38 13.53
N ASN A 144 -6.79 10.61 13.18
CA ASN A 144 -6.87 9.19 13.47
C ASN A 144 -5.72 8.39 12.86
N LEU A 145 -5.33 8.73 11.63
CA LEU A 145 -4.25 8.05 10.92
C LEU A 145 -2.88 8.42 11.52
N LYS A 146 -2.69 9.68 11.93
CA LYS A 146 -1.51 10.13 12.68
C LYS A 146 -1.34 9.36 13.98
N ARG A 147 -2.40 9.27 14.79
CA ARG A 147 -2.41 8.49 16.04
C ARG A 147 -2.10 7.01 15.80
N LEU A 148 -2.59 6.44 14.71
CA LEU A 148 -2.33 5.05 14.36
C LEU A 148 -0.87 4.84 13.93
N GLU A 149 -0.30 5.77 13.16
CA GLU A 149 1.12 5.74 12.79
C GLU A 149 2.03 5.83 14.03
N GLU A 150 1.71 6.75 14.96
CA GLU A 150 2.41 6.89 16.24
C GLU A 150 2.33 5.60 17.06
N LEU A 151 1.14 4.98 17.14
CA LEU A 151 0.92 3.73 17.87
C LEU A 151 1.75 2.58 17.27
N ILE A 152 1.74 2.43 15.94
CA ILE A 152 2.47 1.37 15.25
C ILE A 152 3.98 1.57 15.35
N SER A 153 4.44 2.83 15.36
CA SER A 153 5.84 3.18 15.48
C SER A 153 6.35 3.14 16.93
N GLY A 154 5.43 3.21 17.91
CA GLY A 154 5.74 3.12 19.33
C GLY A 154 6.21 1.72 19.76
N GLU A 155 7.12 1.66 20.73
CA GLU A 155 7.60 0.40 21.27
C GLU A 155 6.58 -0.19 22.27
N ASN A 156 6.25 -1.47 22.12
CA ASN A 156 5.47 -2.28 23.08
C ASN A 156 4.02 -1.83 23.37
N CYS A 157 3.28 -1.34 22.37
CA CYS A 157 1.85 -1.11 22.51
C CYS A 157 1.03 -2.37 22.18
N LYS A 158 0.12 -2.76 23.08
CA LYS A 158 -0.93 -3.76 22.80
C LYS A 158 -2.28 -3.04 22.82
N ILE A 159 -2.96 -3.04 21.68
CA ILE A 159 -4.33 -2.51 21.54
C ILE A 159 -5.16 -3.53 20.78
N ASP A 160 -6.35 -3.82 21.31
CA ASP A 160 -7.33 -4.69 20.66
C ASP A 160 -8.25 -3.86 19.76
N PHE A 161 -8.11 -4.06 18.45
CA PHE A 161 -8.98 -3.41 17.46
C PHE A 161 -10.21 -4.25 17.16
N GLN A 162 -11.36 -3.59 17.11
CA GLN A 162 -12.57 -4.13 16.50
C GLN A 162 -12.54 -3.83 15.01
N LEU A 163 -12.68 -4.87 14.19
CA LEU A 163 -12.63 -4.76 12.73
C LEU A 163 -13.97 -5.18 12.13
N ALA A 164 -14.46 -4.41 11.18
CA ALA A 164 -15.53 -4.81 10.27
C ALA A 164 -14.93 -5.09 8.89
N GLU A 165 -15.09 -6.32 8.40
CA GLU A 165 -14.66 -6.70 7.05
C GLU A 165 -15.69 -6.23 6.02
N ILE A 166 -15.23 -5.65 4.90
CA ILE A 166 -16.10 -5.21 3.81
C ILE A 166 -16.07 -6.23 2.68
N THR A 167 -17.18 -6.94 2.51
CA THR A 167 -17.38 -7.92 1.45
C THR A 167 -18.10 -7.28 0.26
N PHE A 168 -17.33 -6.68 -0.65
CA PHE A 168 -17.87 -6.18 -1.92
C PHE A 168 -17.85 -7.27 -3.00
N ASP A 169 -18.95 -7.99 -3.09
CA ASP A 169 -19.20 -9.03 -4.10
C ASP A 169 -19.85 -8.41 -5.35
N VAL A 170 -19.06 -7.63 -6.10
CA VAL A 170 -19.55 -6.89 -7.30
C VAL A 170 -19.70 -7.80 -8.53
N CYS A 171 -19.25 -9.06 -8.47
CA CYS A 171 -19.40 -10.00 -9.58
C CYS A 171 -20.63 -10.94 -9.48
N SER A 172 -21.42 -10.86 -8.41
CA SER A 172 -22.50 -11.83 -8.14
C SER A 172 -23.91 -11.29 -8.47
N GLN A 173 -24.06 -10.01 -8.81
CA GLN A 173 -25.38 -9.38 -8.98
C GLN A 173 -25.90 -9.26 -10.42
N ASN A 174 -25.18 -9.77 -11.43
CA ASN A 174 -25.65 -9.74 -12.83
C ASN A 174 -26.13 -11.10 -13.37
N ASN A 175 -26.40 -12.09 -12.52
CA ASN A 175 -26.98 -13.37 -12.94
C ASN A 175 -28.29 -13.69 -12.21
N VAL A 176 -29.31 -12.87 -12.42
CA VAL A 176 -30.73 -13.27 -12.33
C VAL A 176 -31.47 -12.40 -13.37
N SER A 177 -31.56 -12.89 -14.61
CA SER A 177 -32.76 -13.51 -15.21
C SER A 177 -33.95 -12.56 -15.32
#